data_AF-A0A6L6UF42-F1
#
_entry.id   AF-A0A6L6UF42-F1
#
_cell.length_a   1.000
_cell.length_b   1.000
_cell.length_c   1.000
_cell.angle_alpha   90.00
_cell.angle_beta   90.00
_cell.angle_gamma   90.00
#
_symmetry.space_group_name_H-M   'P 1'
#
loop_
_entity.id
_entity.type
_entity.pdbx_description
1 polymer ?
#
loop_
_entity_poly.entity_id
_entity_poly.type
_entity_poly.pdbx_seq_one_letter_code
_entity_poly.pdbx_strand_id
1 'polypeptide(L)'
;MKKLCAIVAFAMLPLLVSGQKNQGQQPLPVIEFKDNVKLPLTANERAQIEEVYGEFAEKYIYSNPFRLLSVKNILRNRVVIELASSDTKTKDCTKLSEVTLCNYYVKDLERDVVFNPENFNPLKYNFQFHSRSAAMYHVDNTNYYILVKSQYQ
;
A
#
# COMPACT_ATOMS: atom_id res chain seq x y z
N MET A 1 15.75 49.28 50.98
CA MET A 1 16.31 48.84 49.68
C MET A 1 17.15 47.58 49.90
N LYS A 2 16.81 46.48 49.21
CA LYS A 2 17.67 45.33 48.87
C LYS A 2 18.21 44.52 50.10
N LYS A 3 18.04 43.20 50.26
CA LYS A 3 17.91 42.11 49.27
C LYS A 3 17.15 40.92 49.88
N LEU A 4 16.36 40.31 49.01
CA LEU A 4 15.66 39.04 49.15
C LEU A 4 16.69 37.90 49.15
N CYS A 5 16.67 37.01 50.14
CA CYS A 5 17.39 35.72 50.10
C CYS A 5 16.36 34.61 50.00
N ALA A 6 15.95 34.29 48.77
CA ALA A 6 15.13 33.12 48.49
C ALA A 6 16.04 31.87 48.46
N ILE A 7 15.79 30.93 49.36
CA ILE A 7 16.43 29.61 49.36
C ILE A 7 15.70 28.77 48.31
N VAL A 8 16.36 28.52 47.18
CA VAL A 8 15.88 27.58 46.16
C VAL A 8 16.39 26.19 46.52
N ALA A 9 15.51 25.34 47.06
CA ALA A 9 15.79 23.92 47.22
C ALA A 9 15.66 23.24 45.85
N PHE A 10 16.80 22.95 45.23
CA PHE A 10 16.87 22.20 43.98
C PHE A 10 16.69 20.71 44.27
N ALA A 11 15.44 20.24 44.24
CA ALA A 11 15.13 18.82 44.31
C ALA A 11 15.53 18.15 42.99
N MET A 12 16.69 17.49 42.98
CA MET A 12 17.12 16.59 41.91
C MET A 12 16.18 15.38 41.87
N LEU A 13 15.09 15.48 41.10
CA LEU A 13 14.34 14.29 40.68
C LEU A 13 15.18 13.56 39.62
N PRO A 14 15.62 12.31 39.87
CA PRO A 14 16.21 11.51 38.81
C PRO A 14 15.13 11.25 37.76
N LEU A 15 15.33 11.82 36.57
CA LEU A 15 14.60 11.43 35.37
C LEU A 15 14.88 9.94 35.13
N LEU A 16 13.94 9.08 35.53
CA LEU A 16 13.90 7.69 35.11
C LEU A 16 13.63 7.67 33.61
N VAL A 17 14.70 7.72 32.81
CA VAL A 17 14.65 7.37 31.40
C VAL A 17 14.47 5.86 31.35
N SER A 18 13.23 5.39 31.40
CA SER A 18 12.91 4.03 30.96
C SER A 18 13.12 3.99 29.45
N GLY A 19 14.33 3.60 29.02
CA GLY A 19 14.58 3.25 27.63
C GLY A 19 13.61 2.14 27.23
N GLN A 20 12.66 2.44 26.34
CA GLN A 20 11.82 1.42 25.75
C GLN A 20 12.75 0.40 25.08
N LYS A 21 12.82 -0.82 25.63
CA LYS A 21 13.35 -1.97 24.91
C LYS A 21 12.47 -2.14 23.68
N ASN A 22 12.97 -1.71 22.52
CA ASN A 22 12.40 -2.10 21.23
C ASN A 22 12.40 -3.63 21.20
N GLN A 23 11.25 -4.24 21.43
CA GLN A 23 11.07 -5.68 21.20
C GLN A 23 11.46 -5.92 19.73
N GLY A 24 12.47 -6.78 19.52
CA GLY A 24 13.21 -6.91 18.27
C GLY A 24 12.31 -7.04 17.05
N GLN A 25 12.27 -5.98 16.23
CA GLN A 25 11.68 -6.06 14.92
C GLN A 25 12.57 -6.97 14.07
N GLN A 26 12.02 -8.12 13.68
CA GLN A 26 12.70 -9.03 12.75
C GLN A 26 13.03 -8.26 11.46
N PRO A 27 14.25 -8.42 10.92
CA PRO A 27 14.68 -7.71 9.72
C PRO A 27 13.68 -7.96 8.58
N LEU A 28 13.49 -6.94 7.74
CA LEU A 28 12.62 -7.07 6.59
C LEU A 28 13.24 -8.08 5.61
N PRO A 29 12.50 -9.09 5.16
CA PRO A 29 12.98 -9.99 4.12
C PRO A 29 13.26 -9.22 2.82
N VAL A 30 14.14 -9.77 1.98
CA VAL A 30 14.43 -9.19 0.67
C VAL A 30 13.23 -9.45 -0.24
N ILE A 31 12.89 -8.45 -1.08
CA ILE A 31 11.83 -8.59 -2.07
C ILE A 31 12.34 -9.47 -3.20
N GLU A 32 11.65 -10.57 -3.48
CA GLU A 32 11.96 -11.46 -4.58
C GLU A 32 11.05 -11.15 -5.77
N PHE A 33 11.67 -10.82 -6.91
CA PHE A 33 10.95 -10.54 -8.15
C PHE A 33 11.01 -11.75 -9.07
N LYS A 34 9.84 -12.25 -9.49
CA LYS A 34 9.73 -13.33 -10.49
C LYS A 34 10.25 -12.86 -11.86
N ASP A 35 10.78 -13.78 -12.66
CA ASP A 35 11.35 -13.42 -13.98
C ASP A 35 10.37 -12.73 -14.91
N ASN A 36 9.07 -12.99 -14.76
CA ASN A 36 8.05 -12.34 -15.59
C ASN A 36 8.08 -10.82 -15.46
N VAL A 37 8.53 -10.19 -14.36
CA VAL A 37 8.59 -8.71 -14.26
C VAL A 37 9.68 -8.08 -15.12
N LYS A 38 10.64 -8.87 -15.60
CA LYS A 38 11.71 -8.39 -16.50
C LYS A 38 11.20 -8.18 -17.93
N LEU A 39 10.09 -8.84 -18.30
CA LEU A 39 9.45 -8.66 -19.60
C LEU A 39 8.93 -7.22 -19.77
N PRO A 40 8.89 -6.66 -21.00
CA PRO A 40 8.29 -5.35 -21.29
C PRO A 40 6.86 -5.21 -20.74
N LEU A 41 6.41 -3.97 -20.51
CA LEU A 41 5.00 -3.73 -20.19
C LEU A 41 4.11 -4.16 -21.35
N THR A 42 2.97 -4.78 -21.04
CA THR A 42 1.90 -4.94 -22.01
C THR A 42 1.22 -3.59 -22.27
N ALA A 43 0.44 -3.51 -23.35
CA ALA A 43 -0.37 -2.30 -23.61
C ALA A 43 -1.34 -2.00 -22.46
N ASN A 44 -1.96 -3.03 -21.88
CA ASN A 44 -2.89 -2.86 -20.76
C ASN A 44 -2.19 -2.34 -19.50
N GLU A 45 -1.03 -2.90 -19.13
CA GLU A 45 -0.29 -2.43 -17.95
C GLU A 45 0.22 -1.00 -18.13
N ARG A 46 0.62 -0.64 -19.35
CA ARG A 46 0.98 0.74 -19.68
C ARG A 46 -0.22 1.66 -19.48
N ALA A 47 -1.38 1.32 -20.04
CA ALA A 47 -2.60 2.09 -19.88
C ALA A 47 -3.02 2.23 -18.40
N GLN A 48 -2.92 1.16 -17.62
CA GLN A 48 -3.20 1.20 -16.17
C GLN A 48 -2.28 2.15 -15.40
N ILE A 49 -1.00 2.24 -15.79
CA ILE A 49 -0.04 3.19 -15.21
C ILE A 49 -0.39 4.61 -15.63
N GLU A 50 -0.64 4.82 -16.92
CA GLU A 50 -0.94 6.15 -17.49
C GLU A 50 -2.26 6.71 -16.96
N GLU A 51 -3.27 5.87 -16.70
CA GLU A 51 -4.53 6.30 -16.09
C GLU A 51 -4.32 6.93 -14.69
N VAL A 52 -3.42 6.37 -13.88
CA VAL A 52 -3.21 6.80 -12.49
C VAL A 52 -2.17 7.91 -12.37
N TYR A 53 -1.11 7.84 -13.18
CA TYR A 53 0.02 8.76 -13.09
C TYR A 53 -0.01 9.86 -14.16
N GLY A 54 -0.73 9.71 -15.27
CA GLY A 54 -0.83 10.69 -16.34
C GLY A 54 0.55 11.14 -16.86
N GLU A 55 0.73 12.45 -17.00
CA GLU A 55 2.01 13.07 -17.41
C GLU A 55 3.17 12.77 -16.45
N PHE A 56 2.88 12.34 -15.22
CA PHE A 56 3.88 12.03 -14.21
C PHE A 56 4.42 10.58 -14.32
N ALA A 57 3.83 9.74 -15.19
CA ALA A 57 4.21 8.33 -15.33
C ALA A 57 5.70 8.15 -15.64
N GLU A 58 6.26 8.99 -16.52
CA GLU A 58 7.68 8.95 -16.86
C GLU A 58 8.55 9.15 -15.62
N LYS A 59 8.31 10.23 -14.88
CA LYS A 59 9.12 10.65 -13.73
C LYS A 59 9.06 9.67 -12.55
N TYR A 60 7.88 9.14 -12.23
CA TYR A 60 7.69 8.35 -11.00
C TYR A 60 7.74 6.84 -11.23
N ILE A 61 7.46 6.38 -12.46
CA ILE A 61 7.41 4.96 -12.79
C ILE A 61 8.50 4.59 -13.80
N TYR A 62 8.47 5.14 -15.02
CA TYR A 62 9.29 4.61 -16.12
C TYR A 62 10.79 4.90 -15.97
N SER A 63 11.15 6.10 -15.50
CA SER A 63 12.55 6.49 -15.30
C SER A 63 13.18 5.88 -14.04
N ASN A 64 12.40 5.18 -13.21
CA ASN A 64 12.88 4.49 -12.01
C ASN A 64 12.73 2.97 -12.17
N PRO A 65 13.82 2.25 -12.52
CA PRO A 65 13.76 0.81 -12.80
C PRO A 65 13.17 -0.02 -11.66
N PHE A 66 13.48 0.34 -10.40
CA PHE A 66 12.96 -0.39 -9.25
C PHE A 66 11.46 -0.14 -9.06
N ARG A 67 10.98 1.09 -9.26
CA ARG A 67 9.54 1.40 -9.23
C ARG A 67 8.79 0.66 -10.34
N LEU A 68 9.34 0.65 -11.55
CA LEU A 68 8.76 -0.10 -12.67
C LEU A 68 8.67 -1.60 -12.36
N LEU A 69 9.73 -2.21 -11.80
CA LEU A 69 9.71 -3.61 -11.36
C LEU A 69 8.65 -3.85 -10.28
N SER A 70 8.56 -2.95 -9.29
CA SER A 70 7.55 -3.03 -8.22
C SER A 70 6.13 -2.95 -8.76
N VAL A 71 5.85 -2.06 -9.70
CA VAL A 71 4.51 -1.92 -10.31
C VAL A 71 4.17 -3.17 -11.13
N LYS A 72 5.10 -3.66 -11.97
CA LYS A 72 4.90 -4.93 -12.68
C LYS A 72 4.64 -6.10 -11.74
N ASN A 73 5.33 -6.15 -10.60
CA ASN A 73 5.10 -7.19 -9.61
C ASN A 73 3.69 -7.09 -8.97
N ILE A 74 3.21 -5.87 -8.72
CA ILE A 74 1.84 -5.63 -8.26
C ILE A 74 0.83 -6.19 -9.27
N LEU A 75 0.94 -5.76 -10.53
CA LEU A 75 -0.01 -6.08 -11.59
C LEU A 75 0.01 -7.58 -11.98
N ARG A 76 1.18 -8.20 -12.03
CA ARG A 76 1.34 -9.58 -12.57
C ARG A 76 1.21 -10.67 -11.51
N ASN A 77 1.65 -10.40 -10.28
CA ASN A 77 1.92 -11.47 -9.31
C ASN A 77 1.18 -11.34 -7.99
N ARG A 78 0.83 -10.11 -7.59
CA ARG A 78 0.40 -9.82 -6.21
C ARG A 78 -1.08 -9.46 -6.07
N VAL A 79 -1.66 -8.81 -7.06
CA VAL A 79 -3.11 -8.58 -7.08
C VAL A 79 -3.78 -9.79 -7.72
N VAL A 80 -4.69 -10.41 -6.98
CA VAL A 80 -5.51 -11.52 -7.46
C VAL A 80 -6.97 -11.16 -7.22
N ILE A 81 -7.80 -11.32 -8.24
CA ILE A 81 -9.24 -11.11 -8.15
C ILE A 81 -9.89 -12.49 -8.17
N GLU A 82 -10.66 -12.80 -7.13
CA GLU A 82 -11.27 -14.11 -6.96
C GLU A 82 -12.77 -13.96 -6.74
N LEU A 83 -13.56 -14.85 -7.36
CA LEU A 83 -14.97 -15.00 -7.06
C LEU A 83 -15.11 -15.88 -5.81
N ALA A 84 -15.94 -15.47 -4.85
CA ALA A 84 -16.21 -16.26 -3.66
C ALA A 84 -16.68 -17.66 -4.04
N SER A 85 -16.00 -18.68 -3.52
CA SER A 85 -16.48 -20.06 -3.52
C SER A 85 -17.43 -20.31 -2.34
N SER A 86 -18.18 -21.40 -2.38
CA SER A 86 -19.06 -21.84 -1.28
C SER A 86 -18.33 -21.99 0.08
N ASP A 87 -17.02 -22.25 0.04
CA ASP A 87 -16.17 -22.44 1.22
C ASP A 87 -15.47 -21.15 1.67
N THR A 88 -15.67 -20.05 0.94
CA THR A 88 -15.10 -18.75 1.28
C THR A 88 -15.84 -18.20 2.48
N LYS A 89 -15.32 -18.49 3.68
CA LYS A 89 -15.79 -17.81 4.89
C LYS A 89 -15.65 -16.31 4.66
N THR A 90 -16.77 -15.60 4.64
CA THR A 90 -16.85 -14.13 4.66
C THR A 90 -16.17 -13.65 5.94
N LYS A 91 -14.84 -13.52 5.91
CA LYS A 91 -14.13 -12.75 6.92
C LYS A 91 -14.49 -11.29 6.68
N ASP A 92 -14.88 -10.59 7.73
CA ASP A 92 -15.00 -9.14 7.68
C ASP A 92 -13.71 -8.57 7.09
N CYS A 93 -13.86 -7.92 5.94
CA CYS A 93 -12.78 -7.27 5.24
C CYS A 93 -13.28 -5.94 4.66
N THR A 94 -12.35 -5.01 4.49
CA THR A 94 -12.63 -3.65 4.03
C THR A 94 -13.29 -3.67 2.67
N LYS A 95 -14.33 -2.85 2.48
CA LYS A 95 -14.98 -2.72 1.18
C LYS A 95 -14.09 -1.94 0.22
N LEU A 96 -14.15 -2.24 -1.07
CA LEU A 96 -13.40 -1.51 -2.09
C LEU A 96 -13.77 -0.01 -2.10
N SER A 97 -15.05 0.31 -1.87
CA SER A 97 -15.56 1.68 -1.74
C SER A 97 -14.94 2.46 -0.57
N GLU A 98 -14.48 1.77 0.49
CA GLU A 98 -13.81 2.38 1.65
C GLU A 98 -12.33 2.66 1.39
N VAL A 99 -11.72 2.01 0.38
CA VAL A 99 -10.33 2.27 -0.01
C VAL A 99 -10.25 3.54 -0.82
N THR A 100 -9.54 4.55 -0.34
CA THR A 100 -9.37 5.84 -1.04
C THR A 100 -8.65 5.69 -2.39
N LEU A 101 -8.93 6.58 -3.34
CA LEU A 101 -8.25 6.60 -4.64
C LEU A 101 -6.85 7.25 -4.56
N CYS A 102 -5.94 6.80 -5.41
CA CYS A 102 -4.60 7.34 -5.60
C CYS A 102 -4.63 8.57 -6.54
N ASN A 103 -5.43 9.58 -6.21
CA ASN A 103 -5.62 10.80 -7.03
C ASN A 103 -4.54 11.89 -6.78
N TYR A 104 -3.34 11.48 -6.36
CA TYR A 104 -2.25 12.40 -6.08
C TYR A 104 -1.73 13.05 -7.36
N TYR A 105 -1.67 12.29 -8.46
CA TYR A 105 -1.14 12.71 -9.75
C TYR A 105 -2.23 13.20 -10.71
N VAL A 106 -3.30 12.40 -10.88
CA VAL A 106 -4.49 12.74 -11.68
C VAL A 106 -5.64 13.05 -10.71
N LYS A 107 -6.13 14.29 -10.70
CA LYS A 107 -7.05 14.80 -9.65
C LYS A 107 -8.49 14.33 -9.84
N ASP A 108 -8.90 14.18 -11.09
CA ASP A 108 -10.19 13.70 -11.57
C ASP A 108 -10.19 12.17 -11.78
N LEU A 109 -9.30 11.44 -11.11
CA LEU A 109 -9.33 9.98 -11.12
C LEU A 109 -10.62 9.48 -10.46
N GLU A 110 -11.42 8.72 -11.19
CA GLU A 110 -12.72 8.20 -10.74
C GLU A 110 -12.69 6.68 -10.55
N ARG A 111 -13.61 6.15 -9.73
CA ARG A 111 -13.86 4.70 -9.63
C ARG A 111 -14.54 4.21 -10.90
N ASP A 112 -14.37 2.94 -11.22
CA ASP A 112 -15.13 2.31 -12.29
C ASP A 112 -16.61 2.28 -11.89
N VAL A 113 -17.49 2.72 -12.80
CA VAL A 113 -18.95 2.73 -12.56
C VAL A 113 -19.47 1.31 -12.31
N VAL A 114 -18.91 0.33 -13.03
CA VAL A 114 -19.23 -1.08 -12.89
C VAL A 114 -17.92 -1.84 -12.73
N PHE A 115 -17.80 -2.61 -11.66
CA PHE A 115 -16.65 -3.48 -11.46
C PHE A 115 -16.60 -4.58 -12.52
N ASN A 116 -15.47 -4.72 -13.20
CA ASN A 116 -15.19 -5.82 -14.10
C ASN A 116 -13.78 -6.38 -13.81
N PRO A 117 -13.67 -7.67 -13.41
CA PRO A 117 -12.39 -8.25 -13.03
C PRO A 117 -11.35 -8.25 -14.16
N GLU A 118 -11.79 -8.27 -15.42
CA GLU A 118 -10.89 -8.39 -16.59
C GLU A 118 -10.16 -7.10 -16.94
N ASN A 119 -10.72 -5.94 -16.54
CA ASN A 119 -10.14 -4.63 -16.84
C ASN A 119 -9.87 -3.78 -15.59
N PHE A 120 -10.10 -4.34 -14.40
CA PHE A 120 -9.88 -3.65 -13.13
C PHE A 120 -8.44 -3.13 -13.03
N ASN A 121 -8.28 -1.83 -12.77
CA ASN A 121 -6.99 -1.22 -12.52
C ASN A 121 -6.73 -1.09 -11.01
N PRO A 122 -5.92 -1.98 -10.40
CA PRO A 122 -5.68 -1.93 -8.96
C PRO A 122 -4.87 -0.70 -8.53
N LEU A 123 -4.13 -0.06 -9.44
CA LEU A 123 -3.29 1.11 -9.11
C LEU A 123 -4.13 2.34 -8.76
N LYS A 124 -5.42 2.36 -9.14
CA LYS A 124 -6.34 3.46 -8.81
C LYS A 124 -6.58 3.58 -7.32
N TYR A 125 -6.36 2.53 -6.54
CA TYR A 125 -6.73 2.45 -5.14
C TYR A 125 -5.49 2.47 -4.24
N ASN A 126 -5.57 3.14 -3.09
CA ASN A 126 -4.53 3.18 -2.07
C ASN A 126 -4.48 1.86 -1.27
N PHE A 127 -4.36 0.73 -1.96
CA PHE A 127 -4.14 -0.55 -1.32
C PHE A 127 -2.81 -0.58 -0.57
N GLN A 128 -2.73 -1.46 0.43
CA GLN A 128 -1.52 -1.68 1.22
C GLN A 128 -0.44 -2.49 0.45
N PHE A 129 -0.04 -2.03 -0.74
CA PHE A 129 0.94 -2.72 -1.60
C PHE A 129 2.32 -2.91 -0.97
N HIS A 130 2.66 -2.20 0.11
CA HIS A 130 3.96 -2.31 0.77
C HIS A 130 3.87 -2.98 2.16
N SER A 131 2.74 -3.63 2.47
CA SER A 131 2.55 -4.35 3.72
C SER A 131 3.33 -5.67 3.78
N ARG A 132 3.72 -6.06 5.00
CA ARG A 132 4.28 -7.38 5.32
C ARG A 132 3.24 -8.50 5.20
N SER A 133 1.96 -8.16 5.34
CA SER A 133 0.85 -9.11 5.31
C SER A 133 0.03 -8.94 4.04
N ALA A 134 -0.61 -10.02 3.59
CA ALA A 134 -1.62 -9.91 2.57
C ALA A 134 -2.84 -9.15 3.11
N ALA A 135 -3.54 -8.44 2.22
CA ALA A 135 -4.79 -7.76 2.51
C ALA A 135 -5.87 -8.23 1.55
N MET A 136 -7.10 -8.32 2.03
CA MET A 136 -8.26 -8.72 1.23
C MET A 136 -9.29 -7.59 1.27
N TYR A 137 -9.90 -7.31 0.14
CA TYR A 137 -10.93 -6.28 -0.01
C TYR A 137 -12.16 -6.87 -0.69
N HIS A 138 -13.34 -6.60 -0.16
CA HIS A 138 -14.59 -7.03 -0.76
C HIS A 138 -15.07 -6.01 -1.79
N VAL A 139 -15.40 -6.47 -2.99
CA VAL A 139 -15.97 -5.60 -4.03
C VAL A 139 -17.45 -5.40 -3.76
N ASP A 140 -17.83 -4.16 -3.50
CA ASP A 140 -19.19 -3.75 -3.15
C ASP A 140 -20.25 -4.36 -4.08
N ASN A 141 -21.32 -4.89 -3.50
CA ASN A 141 -22.47 -5.46 -4.22
C ASN A 141 -22.15 -6.62 -5.18
N THR A 142 -20.99 -7.27 -5.03
CA THR A 142 -20.61 -8.46 -5.80
C THR A 142 -20.11 -9.58 -4.89
N ASN A 143 -19.82 -10.74 -5.46
CA ASN A 143 -19.12 -11.83 -4.77
C ASN A 143 -17.61 -11.84 -5.06
N TYR A 144 -17.05 -10.75 -5.61
CA TYR A 144 -15.61 -10.68 -5.88
C TYR A 144 -14.83 -10.16 -4.68
N TYR A 145 -13.62 -10.69 -4.53
CA TYR A 145 -12.61 -10.24 -3.59
C TYR A 145 -11.33 -9.90 -4.32
N ILE A 146 -10.65 -8.86 -3.85
CA ILE A 146 -9.32 -8.47 -4.31
C ILE A 146 -8.34 -8.85 -3.20
N LEU A 147 -7.48 -9.83 -3.48
CA LEU A 147 -6.36 -10.20 -2.62
C LEU A 147 -5.11 -9.46 -3.10
N VAL A 148 -4.49 -8.70 -2.19
CA VAL A 148 -3.18 -8.08 -2.39
C VAL A 148 -2.18 -8.86 -1.54
N LYS A 149 -1.37 -9.71 -2.18
CA LYS A 149 -0.32 -10.50 -1.51
C LYS A 149 0.75 -9.62 -0.88
N SER A 150 1.47 -10.14 0.10
CA SER A 150 2.59 -9.44 0.76
C SER A 150 3.65 -8.99 -0.25
N GLN A 151 4.40 -7.94 0.09
CA GLN A 151 5.54 -7.49 -0.74
C GLN A 151 6.70 -8.50 -0.74
N TYR A 152 6.72 -9.41 0.22
CA TYR A 152 7.82 -10.34 0.48
C TYR A 152 7.47 -11.79 0.14
N GLN A 153 6.55 -11.99 -0.80
CA GLN A 153 6.01 -13.30 -1.20
C GLN A 153 6.27 -13.59 -2.69
#